data_AF-A0A6N6ST49-F1
#
_entry.id   AF-A0A6N6ST49-F1
#
_cell.length_a   1.000
_cell.length_b   1.000
_cell.length_c   1.000
_cell.angle_alpha   90.00
_cell.angle_beta   90.00
_cell.angle_gamma   90.00
#
_symmetry.space_group_name_H-M   'P 1'
#
loop_
_entity.id
_entity.type
_entity.pdbx_description
1 polymer ?
#
loop_
_entity_poly.entity_id
_entity_poly.type
_entity_poly.pdbx_seq_one_letter_code
_entity_poly.pdbx_strand_id
1 'polypeptide(L)'
;MKPLPPALQSHLDTGTTTLAWCWRLTRGDGVRQGFTDHDRDLAFDGTTFEAASGFTATDIKDAVGLSVDNLEVSSALSSERLNEDDLAAGLYDDAAVEIWRVNWADPGQRVLMRRGSLGEVRRSGLAFTAEVRGLAHYLQQPKGRLFQYGCDADLGDARCTVDLADPAFRGSGAVAAVTSARFFTATGLADFEGGWFTRGLVTFTSGANAGRAQEVKRHIFDADAGEAAIELWQPMALAIAAGDTFTVTAGCDKHFATCQARFANTVNFRGFPHMPGNDFITAVATPGDPGNDGASRAGGS
;
A
#
# COMPACT_ATOMS: atom_id res chain seq x y z
N MET A 1 4.38 -20.48 26.76
CA MET A 1 3.02 -20.98 27.08
C MET A 1 2.10 -19.78 27.15
N LYS A 2 0.97 -19.76 26.42
CA LYS A 2 0.07 -18.60 26.42
C LYS A 2 -0.80 -18.59 27.68
N PRO A 3 -0.95 -17.45 28.37
CA PRO A 3 -1.88 -17.34 29.49
C PRO A 3 -3.33 -17.40 28.97
N LEU A 4 -4.13 -18.32 29.50
CA LEU A 4 -5.55 -18.45 29.17
C LEU A 4 -6.40 -17.70 30.19
N PRO A 5 -7.49 -17.03 29.76
CA PRO A 5 -8.46 -16.47 30.71
C PRO A 5 -9.01 -17.56 31.65
N PRO A 6 -9.20 -17.28 32.95
CA PRO A 6 -9.59 -18.30 33.92
C PRO A 6 -10.85 -19.08 33.53
N ALA A 7 -11.87 -18.39 33.00
CA ALA A 7 -13.11 -19.04 32.56
C ALA A 7 -12.89 -20.02 31.39
N LEU A 8 -12.01 -19.66 30.44
CA LEU A 8 -11.66 -20.55 29.33
C LEU A 8 -10.82 -21.73 29.82
N GLN A 9 -9.88 -21.52 30.75
CA GLN A 9 -9.11 -22.60 31.35
C GLN A 9 -10.03 -23.60 32.07
N SER A 10 -10.94 -23.11 32.93
CA SER A 10 -11.90 -23.97 33.62
C SER A 10 -12.79 -24.75 32.66
N HIS A 11 -13.19 -24.16 31.53
CA HIS A 11 -13.93 -24.86 30.49
C HIS A 11 -13.09 -25.98 29.85
N LEU A 12 -11.83 -25.70 29.49
CA LEU A 12 -10.93 -26.70 28.91
C LEU A 12 -10.69 -27.88 29.87
N ASP A 13 -10.56 -27.60 31.17
CA ASP A 13 -10.35 -28.62 32.20
C ASP A 13 -11.55 -29.58 32.34
N THR A 14 -12.75 -29.20 31.87
CA THR A 14 -13.93 -30.09 31.86
C THR A 14 -13.83 -31.23 30.84
N GLY A 15 -12.95 -31.10 29.83
CA GLY A 15 -12.82 -32.06 28.73
C GLY A 15 -13.92 -31.99 27.66
N THR A 16 -14.90 -31.08 27.78
CA THR A 16 -15.90 -30.83 26.74
C THR A 16 -15.39 -29.79 25.74
N THR A 17 -15.50 -30.05 24.43
CA THR A 17 -14.91 -29.20 23.39
C THR A 17 -15.97 -28.42 22.64
N THR A 18 -16.58 -27.42 23.26
CA THR A 18 -17.45 -26.47 22.56
C THR A 18 -16.63 -25.34 21.93
N LEU A 19 -15.50 -25.69 21.31
CA LEU A 19 -14.53 -24.72 20.80
C LEU A 19 -14.56 -24.62 19.29
N ALA A 20 -14.61 -23.40 18.80
CA ALA A 20 -14.48 -23.01 17.40
C ALA A 20 -13.22 -22.15 17.19
N TRP A 21 -12.74 -22.13 15.97
CA TRP A 21 -11.80 -21.15 15.48
C TRP A 21 -12.54 -19.96 14.88
N CYS A 22 -12.02 -18.75 15.14
CA CYS A 22 -12.53 -17.52 14.57
C CYS A 22 -11.37 -16.70 14.00
N TRP A 23 -11.50 -16.25 12.75
CA TRP A 23 -10.53 -15.41 12.06
C TRP A 23 -11.11 -14.03 11.85
N ARG A 24 -10.37 -13.00 12.25
CA ARG A 24 -10.71 -11.61 11.96
C ARG A 24 -9.69 -11.04 10.99
N LEU A 25 -10.16 -10.57 9.85
CA LEU A 25 -9.40 -9.77 8.90
C LEU A 25 -9.78 -8.30 9.09
N THR A 26 -8.77 -7.43 9.18
CA THR A 26 -8.95 -5.97 9.24
C THR A 26 -8.15 -5.33 8.11
N ARG A 27 -8.85 -4.72 7.16
CA ARG A 27 -8.25 -4.01 6.02
C ARG A 27 -7.61 -2.69 6.46
N GLY A 28 -6.76 -2.11 5.60
CA GLY A 28 -6.12 -0.82 5.85
C GLY A 28 -7.10 0.35 6.03
N ASP A 29 -8.30 0.24 5.44
CA ASP A 29 -9.40 1.20 5.59
C ASP A 29 -10.29 0.98 6.84
N GLY A 30 -9.93 0.01 7.68
CA GLY A 30 -10.63 -0.29 8.93
C GLY A 30 -11.82 -1.22 8.82
N VAL A 31 -12.20 -1.66 7.61
CA VAL A 31 -13.26 -2.67 7.43
C VAL A 31 -12.82 -3.99 8.07
N ARG A 32 -13.69 -4.53 8.94
CA ARG A 32 -13.47 -5.80 9.64
C ARG A 32 -14.39 -6.88 9.10
N GLN A 33 -13.82 -8.05 8.85
CA GLN A 33 -14.53 -9.24 8.40
C GLN A 33 -14.16 -10.41 9.30
N GLY A 34 -15.17 -11.12 9.80
CA GLY A 34 -15.00 -12.27 10.67
C GLY A 34 -15.45 -13.56 9.99
N PHE A 35 -14.72 -14.64 10.21
CA PHE A 35 -15.04 -15.98 9.72
C PHE A 35 -14.91 -16.99 10.86
N THR A 36 -15.76 -18.02 10.88
CA THR A 36 -15.64 -19.11 11.86
C THR A 36 -15.82 -20.48 11.20
N ASP A 37 -15.20 -21.50 11.79
CA ASP A 37 -15.41 -22.92 11.44
C ASP A 37 -16.62 -23.54 12.16
N HIS A 38 -17.31 -22.76 12.99
CA HIS A 38 -18.60 -23.13 13.56
C HIS A 38 -19.70 -23.09 12.51
N ASP A 39 -20.77 -23.84 12.72
CA ASP A 39 -21.94 -23.91 11.83
C ASP A 39 -22.92 -22.76 12.04
N ARG A 40 -22.65 -21.87 13.00
CA ARG A 40 -23.45 -20.67 13.30
C ARG A 40 -22.56 -19.46 13.51
N ASP A 41 -23.10 -18.29 13.17
CA ASP A 41 -22.41 -17.03 13.38
C ASP A 41 -22.09 -16.82 14.86
N LEU A 42 -20.88 -16.31 15.12
CA LEU A 42 -20.42 -15.90 16.44
C LEU A 42 -20.16 -14.40 16.42
N ALA A 43 -20.36 -13.70 17.53
CA ALA A 43 -20.13 -12.25 17.57
C ALA A 43 -19.36 -11.85 18.83
N PHE A 44 -18.27 -11.10 18.65
CA PHE A 44 -17.51 -10.50 19.74
C PHE A 44 -16.63 -9.33 19.25
N ASP A 45 -16.31 -8.41 20.16
CA ASP A 45 -15.53 -7.18 19.91
C ASP A 45 -16.00 -6.39 18.68
N GLY A 46 -17.32 -6.26 18.51
CA GLY A 46 -17.94 -5.51 17.41
C GLY A 46 -17.76 -6.15 16.03
N THR A 47 -17.38 -7.43 15.95
CA THR A 47 -17.25 -8.19 14.70
C THR A 47 -18.16 -9.42 14.75
N THR A 48 -18.96 -9.60 13.72
CA THR A 48 -19.65 -10.87 13.44
C THR A 48 -18.69 -11.76 12.67
N PHE A 49 -18.50 -12.98 13.17
CA PHE A 49 -17.77 -14.06 12.55
C PHE A 49 -18.78 -14.97 11.90
N GLU A 50 -18.86 -14.90 10.58
CA GLU A 50 -19.86 -15.63 9.81
C GLU A 50 -19.49 -17.10 9.69
N ALA A 51 -20.49 -17.96 9.85
CA ALA A 51 -20.42 -19.37 9.49
C ALA A 51 -20.44 -19.49 7.96
N ALA A 52 -19.33 -19.12 7.33
CA ALA A 52 -19.17 -19.25 5.89
C ALA A 52 -18.71 -20.69 5.58
N SER A 53 -19.50 -21.41 4.77
CA SER A 53 -19.14 -22.71 4.20
C SER A 53 -17.94 -22.54 3.24
N GLY A 54 -16.73 -22.55 3.78
CA GLY A 54 -15.49 -22.37 2.99
C GLY A 54 -14.21 -22.23 3.81
N PHE A 55 -14.33 -21.99 5.13
CA PHE A 55 -13.14 -21.89 5.98
C PHE A 55 -12.71 -23.28 6.49
N THR A 56 -11.77 -23.91 5.78
CA THR A 56 -11.06 -25.10 6.29
C THR A 56 -9.63 -24.70 6.60
N ALA A 57 -9.28 -24.58 7.87
CA ALA A 57 -7.89 -24.34 8.26
C ALA A 57 -7.05 -25.59 7.97
N THR A 58 -6.02 -25.46 7.14
CA THR A 58 -4.96 -26.45 7.06
C THR A 58 -3.90 -26.20 8.13
N ASP A 59 -3.06 -27.21 8.33
CA ASP A 59 -2.10 -27.39 9.42
C ASP A 59 -1.37 -26.11 9.88
N ILE A 60 -1.42 -25.82 11.18
CA ILE A 60 -0.69 -24.71 11.80
C ILE A 60 0.70 -25.23 12.19
N LYS A 61 1.73 -24.86 11.41
CA LYS A 61 3.13 -25.21 11.72
C LYS A 61 3.80 -24.11 12.53
N ASP A 62 4.35 -24.48 13.68
CA ASP A 62 5.19 -23.61 14.51
C ASP A 62 6.67 -23.92 14.28
N ALA A 63 7.49 -22.88 14.06
CA ALA A 63 8.94 -22.97 14.07
C ALA A 63 9.51 -22.00 15.11
N VAL A 64 10.35 -22.48 16.02
CA VAL A 64 11.04 -21.61 16.99
C VAL A 64 12.23 -20.94 16.31
N GLY A 65 12.13 -19.65 16.03
CA GLY A 65 13.22 -18.84 15.44
C GLY A 65 12.74 -17.51 14.85
N LEU A 66 13.66 -16.74 14.27
CA LEU A 66 13.30 -15.55 13.48
C LEU A 66 12.82 -15.90 12.07
N SER A 67 12.87 -17.18 11.68
CA SER A 67 12.29 -17.68 10.44
C SER A 67 10.80 -17.38 10.45
N VAL A 68 10.27 -16.88 9.32
CA VAL A 68 8.88 -16.45 9.22
C VAL A 68 7.99 -17.62 9.64
N ASP A 69 7.11 -17.39 10.63
CA ASP A 69 5.97 -18.24 10.90
C ASP A 69 5.10 -18.22 9.64
N ASN A 70 5.38 -19.14 8.71
CA ASN A 70 4.62 -19.29 7.48
C ASN A 70 3.39 -20.12 7.81
N LEU A 71 2.28 -19.44 8.04
CA LEU A 71 0.97 -20.08 8.03
C LEU A 71 0.45 -19.97 6.61
N GLU A 72 0.44 -21.10 5.88
CA GLU A 72 -0.32 -21.17 4.63
C GLU A 72 -1.77 -21.46 5.01
N VAL A 73 -2.62 -20.42 5.09
CA VAL A 73 -4.05 -20.61 5.25
C VAL A 73 -4.63 -20.88 3.87
N SER A 74 -4.76 -22.16 3.51
CA SER A 74 -5.56 -22.53 2.34
C SER A 74 -7.04 -22.36 2.68
N SER A 75 -7.58 -21.18 2.44
CA SER A 75 -9.01 -20.94 2.56
C SER A 75 -9.69 -21.10 1.18
N ALA A 76 -10.94 -21.53 1.15
CA ALA A 76 -11.81 -21.20 0.03
C ALA A 76 -12.62 -19.99 0.50
N LEU A 77 -12.11 -18.79 0.24
CA LEU A 77 -12.83 -17.56 0.56
C LEU A 77 -13.95 -17.34 -0.46
N SER A 78 -15.05 -18.07 -0.29
CA SER A 78 -16.32 -17.81 -0.96
C SER A 78 -17.22 -17.10 0.04
N SER A 79 -17.08 -15.78 0.14
CA SER A 79 -18.00 -14.92 0.87
C SER A 79 -18.37 -13.76 -0.03
N GLU A 80 -19.64 -13.38 -0.08
CA GLU A 80 -20.10 -12.16 -0.76
C GLU A 80 -19.39 -10.90 -0.23
N ARG A 81 -18.75 -10.97 0.95
CA ARG A 81 -17.98 -9.86 1.55
C ARG A 81 -16.54 -9.77 1.06
N LEU A 82 -15.96 -10.88 0.61
CA LEU A 82 -14.66 -10.90 -0.04
C LEU A 82 -14.87 -10.74 -1.54
N ASN A 83 -15.29 -9.55 -1.93
CA ASN A 83 -15.52 -9.25 -3.34
C ASN A 83 -14.19 -9.23 -4.11
N GLU A 84 -14.22 -9.73 -5.35
CA GLU A 84 -13.03 -9.85 -6.22
C GLU A 84 -12.46 -8.47 -6.58
N ASP A 85 -13.33 -7.48 -6.71
CA ASP A 85 -12.97 -6.11 -7.04
C ASP A 85 -12.06 -5.46 -5.98
N ASP A 86 -12.32 -5.71 -4.70
CA ASP A 86 -11.54 -5.17 -3.59
C ASP A 86 -10.21 -5.89 -3.43
N LEU A 87 -10.17 -7.19 -3.74
CA LEU A 87 -8.92 -7.96 -3.80
C LEU A 87 -8.05 -7.47 -4.96
N ALA A 88 -8.63 -7.32 -6.15
CA ALA A 88 -7.94 -6.79 -7.33
C ALA A 88 -7.48 -5.34 -7.12
N ALA A 89 -8.20 -4.58 -6.29
CA ALA A 89 -7.84 -3.23 -5.93
C ALA A 89 -6.87 -3.12 -4.73
N GLY A 90 -6.29 -4.23 -4.27
CA GLY A 90 -5.25 -4.24 -3.24
C GLY A 90 -5.73 -3.88 -1.83
N LEU A 91 -7.04 -3.88 -1.57
CA LEU A 91 -7.58 -3.44 -0.26
C LEU A 91 -7.27 -4.42 0.89
N TYR A 92 -6.90 -5.64 0.53
CA TYR A 92 -6.47 -6.68 1.48
C TYR A 92 -4.94 -6.75 1.62
N ASP A 93 -4.18 -5.91 0.91
CA ASP A 93 -2.73 -5.89 1.01
C ASP A 93 -2.31 -5.57 2.45
N ASP A 94 -1.49 -6.44 3.03
CA ASP A 94 -1.05 -6.38 4.42
C ASP A 94 -2.18 -6.30 5.47
N ALA A 95 -3.40 -6.76 5.12
CA ALA A 95 -4.54 -6.75 6.03
C ALA A 95 -4.22 -7.52 7.31
N ALA A 96 -4.54 -6.94 8.47
CA ALA A 96 -4.24 -7.57 9.76
C ALA A 96 -5.13 -8.78 9.98
N VAL A 97 -4.51 -9.90 10.37
CA VAL A 97 -5.20 -11.16 10.66
C VAL A 97 -5.07 -11.48 12.14
N GLU A 98 -6.19 -11.75 12.79
CA GLU A 98 -6.26 -12.28 14.16
C GLU A 98 -6.91 -13.66 14.14
N ILE A 99 -6.28 -14.65 14.78
CA ILE A 99 -6.80 -16.01 14.90
C ILE A 99 -7.14 -16.27 16.35
N TRP A 100 -8.40 -16.60 16.62
CA TRP A 100 -8.95 -16.78 17.95
C TRP A 100 -9.38 -18.23 18.15
N ARG A 101 -9.19 -18.75 19.36
CA ARG A 101 -9.87 -19.95 19.85
C ARG A 101 -11.00 -19.49 20.76
N VAL A 102 -12.22 -19.88 20.45
CA VAL A 102 -13.45 -19.33 21.05
C VAL A 102 -14.33 -20.48 21.52
N ASN A 103 -14.90 -20.39 22.72
CA ASN A 103 -16.01 -21.25 23.10
C ASN A 103 -17.29 -20.76 22.39
N TRP A 104 -17.83 -21.53 21.46
CA TRP A 104 -19.03 -21.12 20.71
C TRP A 104 -20.28 -21.04 21.60
N ALA A 105 -20.30 -21.75 22.74
CA ALA A 105 -21.41 -21.67 23.71
C ALA A 105 -21.37 -20.39 24.56
N ASP A 106 -20.18 -19.81 24.75
CA ASP A 106 -19.95 -18.55 25.44
C ASP A 106 -18.74 -17.81 24.82
N PRO A 107 -18.95 -16.95 23.80
CA PRO A 107 -17.87 -16.24 23.12
C PRO A 107 -17.05 -15.30 24.02
N GLY A 108 -17.52 -15.03 25.25
CA GLY A 108 -16.72 -14.37 26.29
C GLY A 108 -15.46 -15.17 26.65
N GLN A 109 -15.53 -16.50 26.54
CA GLN A 109 -14.42 -17.42 26.78
C GLN A 109 -13.64 -17.64 25.49
N ARG A 110 -12.65 -16.77 25.26
CA ARG A 110 -11.80 -16.82 24.06
C ARG A 110 -10.36 -16.42 24.35
N VAL A 111 -9.46 -16.81 23.47
CA VAL A 111 -8.06 -16.42 23.53
C VAL A 111 -7.54 -16.09 22.13
N LEU A 112 -6.76 -15.01 22.02
CA LEU A 112 -6.05 -14.67 20.79
C LEU A 112 -4.89 -15.65 20.62
N MET A 113 -5.01 -16.52 19.63
CA MET A 113 -4.03 -17.56 19.32
C MET A 113 -2.91 -17.05 18.45
N ARG A 114 -3.15 -16.16 17.48
CA ARG A 114 -2.09 -15.53 16.66
C ARG A 114 -2.53 -14.19 16.12
N ARG A 115 -1.55 -13.36 15.79
CA ARG A 115 -1.71 -12.14 15.02
C ARG A 115 -0.66 -12.11 13.92
N GLY A 116 -1.04 -11.71 12.73
CA GLY A 116 -0.18 -11.59 11.56
C GLY A 116 -0.76 -10.60 10.55
N SER A 117 -0.24 -10.63 9.34
CA SER A 117 -0.81 -9.92 8.20
C SER A 117 -1.01 -10.85 7.01
N LEU A 118 -1.93 -10.48 6.13
CA LEU A 118 -2.20 -11.19 4.90
C LEU A 118 -0.99 -11.01 3.96
N GLY A 119 -0.43 -12.13 3.53
CA GLY A 119 0.67 -12.23 2.57
C GLY A 119 0.15 -12.47 1.16
N GLU A 120 0.80 -13.39 0.44
CA GLU A 120 0.38 -13.71 -0.92
C GLU A 120 -0.99 -14.39 -0.95
N VAL A 121 -1.88 -13.91 -1.82
CA VAL A 121 -3.18 -14.53 -2.09
C VAL A 121 -3.12 -15.15 -3.49
N ARG A 122 -3.33 -16.47 -3.56
CA ARG A 122 -3.37 -17.24 -4.82
C ARG A 122 -4.77 -17.73 -5.10
N ARG A 123 -5.22 -17.56 -6.34
CA ARG A 123 -6.51 -18.05 -6.82
C ARG A 123 -6.36 -19.40 -7.51
N SER A 124 -7.24 -20.34 -7.19
CA SER A 124 -7.41 -21.60 -7.93
C SER A 124 -8.90 -21.88 -8.10
N GLY A 125 -9.46 -21.54 -9.26
CA GLY A 125 -10.90 -21.66 -9.53
C GLY A 125 -11.71 -20.69 -8.66
N LEU A 126 -12.68 -21.22 -7.89
CA LEU A 126 -13.51 -20.47 -6.94
C LEU A 126 -12.89 -20.36 -5.54
N ALA A 127 -11.67 -20.88 -5.33
CA ALA A 127 -10.98 -20.87 -4.04
C ALA A 127 -9.78 -19.91 -4.03
N PHE A 128 -9.49 -19.35 -2.86
CA PHE A 128 -8.41 -18.39 -2.63
C PHE A 128 -7.54 -18.80 -1.44
N THR A 129 -6.35 -19.30 -1.72
CA THR A 129 -5.35 -19.57 -0.69
C THR A 129 -4.69 -18.26 -0.28
N ALA A 130 -4.63 -17.95 1.01
CA ALA A 130 -3.97 -16.77 1.51
C ALA A 130 -2.88 -17.15 2.53
N GLU A 131 -1.67 -16.67 2.28
CA GLU A 131 -0.60 -16.75 3.26
C GLU A 131 -0.88 -15.79 4.42
N VAL A 132 -0.66 -16.22 5.66
CA VAL A 132 -0.63 -15.34 6.82
C VAL A 132 0.80 -15.29 7.34
N ARG A 133 1.39 -14.10 7.26
CA ARG A 133 2.76 -13.85 7.69
C ARG A 133 2.78 -13.49 9.16
N GLY A 134 3.65 -14.14 9.93
CA GLY A 134 3.93 -13.75 11.30
C GLY A 134 4.55 -12.34 11.40
N LEU A 135 4.44 -11.73 12.59
CA LEU A 135 4.96 -10.37 12.85
C LEU A 135 6.47 -10.22 12.60
N ALA A 136 7.23 -11.33 12.66
CA ALA A 136 8.67 -11.34 12.40
C ALA A 136 9.04 -10.94 10.96
N HIS A 137 8.13 -11.09 9.98
CA HIS A 137 8.38 -10.70 8.59
C HIS A 137 8.77 -9.22 8.47
N TYR A 138 8.20 -8.33 9.29
CA TYR A 138 8.56 -6.91 9.29
C TYR A 138 10.01 -6.64 9.73
N LEU A 139 10.59 -7.51 10.56
CA LEU A 139 11.97 -7.40 11.03
C LEU A 139 12.99 -7.85 9.97
N GLN A 140 12.57 -8.65 9.00
CA GLN A 140 13.42 -9.14 7.91
C GLN A 140 13.46 -8.19 6.71
N GLN A 141 12.60 -7.16 6.70
CA GLN A 141 12.61 -6.18 5.62
C GLN A 141 13.85 -5.29 5.72
N PRO A 142 14.57 -5.06 4.61
CA PRO A 142 15.61 -4.05 4.58
C PRO A 142 15.02 -2.68 4.96
N LYS A 143 15.47 -2.14 6.10
CA LYS A 143 15.13 -0.79 6.54
C LYS A 143 16.39 0.06 6.56
N GLY A 144 16.28 1.29 6.10
CA GLY A 144 17.40 2.22 6.06
C GLY A 144 17.34 3.11 4.83
N ARG A 145 18.34 3.97 4.74
CA ARG A 145 18.48 4.91 3.62
C ARG A 145 19.72 4.55 2.83
N LEU A 146 19.64 4.74 1.53
CA LEU A 146 20.78 4.62 0.64
C LEU A 146 21.34 6.02 0.37
N PHE A 147 22.67 6.09 0.32
CA PHE A 147 23.38 7.24 -0.21
C PHE A 147 23.21 7.23 -1.73
N GLN A 148 22.38 8.13 -2.24
CA GLN A 148 22.04 8.23 -3.66
C GLN A 148 21.83 9.70 -4.07
N TYR A 149 21.99 9.99 -5.37
CA TYR A 149 21.80 11.35 -5.89
C TYR A 149 20.36 11.85 -5.75
N GLY A 150 19.38 10.98 -6.01
CA GLY A 150 17.96 11.30 -5.95
C GLY A 150 17.43 11.44 -4.53
N CYS A 151 16.39 12.26 -4.35
CA CYS A 151 15.66 12.35 -3.10
C CYS A 151 15.00 11.01 -2.75
N ASP A 152 15.12 10.55 -1.50
CA ASP A 152 14.44 9.36 -0.98
C ASP A 152 13.15 9.70 -0.20
N ALA A 153 12.74 10.97 -0.17
CA ALA A 153 11.49 11.42 0.45
C ALA A 153 10.34 11.43 -0.55
N ASP A 154 9.13 11.11 -0.07
CA ASP A 154 7.91 11.27 -0.85
C ASP A 154 7.47 12.72 -0.86
N LEU A 155 6.94 13.18 -1.99
CA LEU A 155 6.55 14.57 -2.14
C LEU A 155 5.42 14.86 -1.15
N GLY A 156 5.62 15.87 -0.30
CA GLY A 156 4.68 16.22 0.77
C GLY A 156 4.69 15.31 2.00
N ASP A 157 5.61 14.34 2.08
CA ASP A 157 5.83 13.60 3.34
C ASP A 157 6.43 14.51 4.43
N ALA A 158 6.50 14.01 5.67
CA ALA A 158 7.05 14.76 6.80
C ALA A 158 8.54 15.16 6.63
N ARG A 159 9.28 14.51 5.73
CA ARG A 159 10.69 14.82 5.44
C ARG A 159 10.82 15.84 4.33
N CYS A 160 9.88 15.88 3.39
CA CYS A 160 9.81 16.80 2.27
C CYS A 160 9.10 18.10 2.64
N THR A 161 7.93 18.03 3.29
CA THR A 161 7.15 19.20 3.78
C THR A 161 6.59 20.15 2.71
N VAL A 162 6.59 19.77 1.42
CA VAL A 162 5.85 20.53 0.39
C VAL A 162 4.35 20.40 0.66
N ASP A 163 3.63 21.52 0.70
CA ASP A 163 2.18 21.49 0.87
C ASP A 163 1.47 21.12 -0.44
N LEU A 164 1.05 19.87 -0.58
CA LEU A 164 0.28 19.40 -1.73
C LEU A 164 -1.20 19.84 -1.72
N ALA A 165 -1.64 20.58 -0.72
CA ALA A 165 -2.92 21.27 -0.74
C ALA A 165 -2.84 22.65 -1.43
N ASP A 166 -1.63 23.18 -1.65
CA ASP A 166 -1.43 24.40 -2.42
C ASP A 166 -1.99 24.23 -3.85
N PRO A 167 -2.87 25.12 -4.34
CA PRO A 167 -3.37 25.09 -5.71
C PRO A 167 -2.29 25.06 -6.80
N ALA A 168 -1.09 25.59 -6.53
CA ALA A 168 0.04 25.47 -7.46
C ALA A 168 0.47 24.02 -7.69
N PHE A 169 0.23 23.13 -6.72
CA PHE A 169 0.60 21.72 -6.78
C PHE A 169 -0.60 20.78 -6.86
N ARG A 170 -1.82 21.31 -6.98
CA ARG A 170 -3.05 20.53 -6.98
C ARG A 170 -4.03 20.99 -8.05
N GLY A 171 -4.31 20.10 -9.00
CA GLY A 171 -5.36 20.28 -10.00
C GLY A 171 -6.62 19.49 -9.68
N SER A 172 -7.73 19.91 -10.27
CA SER A 172 -9.00 19.18 -10.27
C SER A 172 -9.48 19.06 -11.71
N GLY A 173 -9.99 17.89 -12.10
CA GLY A 173 -10.42 17.65 -13.46
C GLY A 173 -11.56 16.66 -13.56
N ALA A 174 -12.09 16.54 -14.77
CA ALA A 174 -13.10 15.54 -15.12
C ALA A 174 -12.64 14.75 -16.34
N VAL A 175 -12.89 13.45 -16.32
CA VAL A 175 -12.58 12.56 -17.44
C VAL A 175 -13.45 12.93 -18.64
N ALA A 176 -12.81 13.26 -19.76
CA ALA A 176 -13.46 13.61 -21.03
C ALA A 176 -13.73 12.36 -21.87
N ALA A 177 -12.70 11.54 -22.11
CA ALA A 177 -12.82 10.27 -22.83
C ALA A 177 -11.92 9.20 -22.21
N VAL A 178 -12.36 7.94 -22.29
CA VAL A 178 -11.63 6.79 -21.73
C VAL A 178 -11.20 5.87 -22.85
N THR A 179 -9.91 5.57 -22.93
CA THR A 179 -9.39 4.53 -23.83
C THR A 179 -9.22 3.20 -23.12
N SER A 180 -8.83 3.23 -21.84
CA SER A 180 -8.73 2.05 -20.97
C SER A 180 -8.70 2.46 -19.51
N ALA A 181 -8.72 1.49 -18.58
CA ALA A 181 -8.50 1.73 -17.15
C ALA A 181 -7.11 2.32 -16.81
N ARG A 182 -6.20 2.45 -17.80
CA ARG A 182 -4.89 3.06 -17.68
C ARG A 182 -4.78 4.43 -18.35
N PHE A 183 -5.61 4.71 -19.35
CA PHE A 183 -5.44 5.89 -20.21
C PHE A 183 -6.78 6.57 -20.47
N PHE A 184 -6.81 7.87 -20.19
CA PHE A 184 -7.98 8.71 -20.40
C PHE A 184 -7.54 10.15 -20.73
N THR A 185 -8.41 10.90 -21.38
CA THR A 185 -8.28 12.36 -21.51
C THR A 185 -9.15 13.06 -20.48
N ALA A 186 -8.77 14.27 -20.09
CA ALA A 186 -9.43 15.04 -19.06
C ALA A 186 -9.47 16.53 -19.36
N THR A 187 -10.46 17.21 -18.81
CA THR A 187 -10.57 18.68 -18.81
C THR A 187 -10.31 19.24 -17.40
N GLY A 188 -10.13 20.56 -17.29
CA GLY A 188 -9.94 21.26 -16.02
C GLY A 188 -8.48 21.44 -15.57
N LEU A 189 -7.52 21.03 -16.41
CA LEU A 189 -6.07 21.12 -16.11
C LEU A 189 -5.33 22.15 -16.96
N ALA A 190 -6.03 23.10 -17.59
CA ALA A 190 -5.44 24.07 -18.51
C ALA A 190 -4.47 25.06 -17.85
N ASP A 191 -4.57 25.26 -16.54
CA ASP A 191 -3.67 26.12 -15.77
C ASP A 191 -2.29 25.48 -15.51
N PHE A 192 -2.10 24.22 -15.89
CA PHE A 192 -0.88 23.46 -15.61
C PHE A 192 -0.14 23.07 -16.89
N GLU A 193 1.18 23.24 -16.86
CA GLU A 193 2.02 22.83 -17.98
C GLU A 193 1.97 21.30 -18.21
N GLY A 194 2.19 20.90 -19.47
CA GLY A 194 2.39 19.49 -19.81
C GLY A 194 3.50 18.88 -18.95
N GLY A 195 3.25 17.71 -18.38
CA GLY A 195 4.20 17.04 -17.50
C GLY A 195 4.15 17.46 -16.02
N TRP A 196 3.39 18.52 -15.65
CA TRP A 196 3.27 18.95 -14.25
C TRP A 196 2.87 17.78 -13.32
N PHE A 197 1.88 16.99 -13.72
CA PHE A 197 1.40 15.86 -12.92
C PHE A 197 2.12 14.53 -13.19
N THR A 198 3.15 14.49 -14.03
CA THR A 198 3.94 13.26 -14.27
C THR A 198 4.69 12.86 -13.00
N ARG A 199 4.52 11.59 -12.57
CA ARG A 199 4.94 11.05 -11.25
C ARG A 199 4.17 11.65 -10.07
N GLY A 200 3.03 12.25 -10.33
CA GLY A 200 2.08 12.73 -9.34
C GLY A 200 1.08 11.64 -8.97
N LEU A 201 0.13 12.00 -8.12
CA LEU A 201 -0.95 11.10 -7.69
C LEU A 201 -2.29 11.65 -8.17
N VAL A 202 -3.03 10.87 -8.96
CA VAL A 202 -4.44 11.14 -9.23
C VAL A 202 -5.29 10.39 -8.22
N THR A 203 -6.29 11.07 -7.66
CA THR A 203 -7.29 10.49 -6.74
C THR A 203 -8.67 10.80 -7.29
N PHE A 204 -9.40 9.75 -7.66
CA PHE A 204 -10.78 9.88 -8.15
C PHE A 204 -11.70 10.30 -6.99
N THR A 205 -12.55 11.29 -7.24
CA THR A 205 -13.50 11.84 -6.28
C THR A 205 -14.94 11.42 -6.55
N SER A 206 -15.20 10.80 -7.71
CA SER A 206 -16.49 10.20 -8.06
C SER A 206 -16.30 8.91 -8.87
N GLY A 207 -17.41 8.34 -9.34
CA GLY A 207 -17.41 7.12 -10.15
C GLY A 207 -17.13 5.86 -9.33
N ALA A 208 -16.90 4.75 -10.03
CA ALA A 208 -16.58 3.47 -9.41
C ALA A 208 -15.24 3.51 -8.64
N ASN A 209 -14.34 4.42 -9.03
CA ASN A 209 -13.04 4.59 -8.40
C ASN A 209 -13.03 5.65 -7.28
N ALA A 210 -14.17 6.16 -6.82
CA ALA A 210 -14.21 7.19 -5.79
C ALA A 210 -13.38 6.83 -4.54
N GLY A 211 -12.46 7.72 -4.16
CA GLY A 211 -11.51 7.52 -3.06
C GLY A 211 -10.25 6.73 -3.42
N ARG A 212 -10.18 6.12 -4.61
CA ARG A 212 -9.01 5.37 -5.08
C ARG A 212 -8.01 6.29 -5.78
N ALA A 213 -6.73 5.99 -5.60
CA ALA A 213 -5.63 6.78 -6.14
C ALA A 213 -4.67 5.93 -6.95
N GLN A 214 -4.01 6.54 -7.93
CA GLN A 214 -3.01 5.89 -8.77
C GLN A 214 -1.93 6.88 -9.21
N GLU A 215 -0.69 6.40 -9.29
CA GLU A 215 0.43 7.21 -9.80
C GLU A 215 0.25 7.51 -11.28
N VAL A 216 0.44 8.77 -11.65
CA VAL A 216 0.43 9.25 -13.03
C VAL A 216 1.80 8.96 -13.64
N LYS A 217 1.87 8.06 -14.61
CA LYS A 217 3.09 7.78 -15.37
C LYS A 217 3.44 8.93 -16.32
N ARG A 218 2.43 9.54 -16.95
CA ARG A 218 2.61 10.61 -17.92
C ARG A 218 1.40 11.53 -17.96
N HIS A 219 1.67 12.83 -17.96
CA HIS A 219 0.71 13.91 -18.18
C HIS A 219 1.15 14.71 -19.41
N ILE A 220 0.30 14.78 -20.44
CA ILE A 220 0.52 15.63 -21.62
C ILE A 220 -0.68 16.55 -21.74
N PHE A 221 -0.43 17.84 -21.94
CA PHE A 221 -1.50 18.81 -22.21
C PHE A 221 -1.50 19.16 -23.70
N ASP A 222 -2.65 19.00 -24.35
CA ASP A 222 -2.91 19.44 -25.72
C ASP A 222 -3.63 20.79 -25.66
N ALA A 223 -2.91 21.86 -26.00
CA ALA A 223 -3.44 23.22 -25.93
C ALA A 223 -4.49 23.51 -27.02
N ASP A 224 -4.45 22.80 -28.15
CA ASP A 224 -5.41 23.00 -29.25
C ASP A 224 -6.75 22.35 -28.90
N ALA A 225 -6.71 21.17 -28.27
CA ALA A 225 -7.91 20.47 -27.80
C ALA A 225 -8.42 20.99 -26.45
N GLY A 226 -7.57 21.65 -25.65
CA GLY A 226 -7.90 22.04 -24.28
C GLY A 226 -8.03 20.85 -23.32
N GLU A 227 -7.42 19.71 -23.66
CA GLU A 227 -7.51 18.46 -22.93
C GLU A 227 -6.13 17.96 -22.46
N ALA A 228 -6.10 17.30 -21.32
CA ALA A 228 -4.95 16.61 -20.79
C ALA A 228 -5.06 15.10 -21.05
N ALA A 229 -4.06 14.49 -21.67
CA ALA A 229 -3.92 13.05 -21.72
C ALA A 229 -3.17 12.54 -20.47
N ILE A 230 -3.79 11.62 -19.74
CA ILE A 230 -3.25 11.03 -18.51
C ILE A 230 -3.06 9.52 -18.72
N GLU A 231 -1.82 9.07 -18.51
CA GLU A 231 -1.46 7.65 -18.47
C GLU A 231 -1.07 7.26 -17.04
N LEU A 232 -1.72 6.24 -16.50
CA LEU A 232 -1.47 5.71 -15.17
C LEU A 232 -0.37 4.65 -15.16
N TRP A 233 0.31 4.50 -14.03
CA TRP A 233 1.41 3.56 -13.92
C TRP A 233 0.93 2.10 -13.86
N GLN A 234 -0.16 1.88 -13.16
CA GLN A 234 -0.97 0.66 -13.21
C GLN A 234 -2.39 1.04 -13.65
N PRO A 235 -3.11 0.12 -14.33
CA PRO A 235 -4.53 0.35 -14.58
C PRO A 235 -5.30 0.39 -13.25
N MET A 236 -6.37 1.17 -13.20
CA MET A 236 -7.34 1.09 -12.11
C MET A 236 -7.98 -0.30 -12.09
N ALA A 237 -8.29 -0.82 -10.90
CA ALA A 237 -9.00 -2.08 -10.75
C ALA A 237 -10.44 -2.00 -11.28
N LEU A 238 -11.10 -0.85 -11.07
CA LEU A 238 -12.46 -0.60 -11.55
C LEU A 238 -12.43 0.29 -12.80
N ALA A 239 -13.47 0.17 -13.62
CA ALA A 239 -13.59 0.96 -14.84
C ALA A 239 -13.60 2.47 -14.55
N ILE A 240 -12.92 3.22 -15.41
CA ILE A 240 -13.01 4.69 -15.46
C ILE A 240 -14.13 5.03 -16.44
N ALA A 241 -14.98 5.99 -16.10
CA ALA A 241 -16.05 6.48 -16.96
C ALA A 241 -15.86 7.96 -17.32
N ALA A 242 -16.37 8.35 -18.49
CA ALA A 242 -16.45 9.77 -18.84
C ALA A 242 -17.37 10.51 -17.85
N GLY A 243 -16.93 11.69 -17.40
CA GLY A 243 -17.58 12.47 -16.36
C GLY A 243 -17.10 12.16 -14.93
N ASP A 244 -16.31 11.11 -14.71
CA ASP A 244 -15.68 10.87 -13.41
C ASP A 244 -14.78 12.05 -13.04
N THR A 245 -14.90 12.53 -11.81
CA THR A 245 -14.11 13.66 -11.29
C THR A 245 -12.92 13.14 -10.49
N PHE A 246 -11.85 13.93 -10.48
CA PHE A 246 -10.64 13.60 -9.74
C PHE A 246 -9.90 14.85 -9.28
N THR A 247 -9.02 14.67 -8.30
CA THR A 247 -7.94 15.61 -7.99
C THR A 247 -6.60 14.99 -8.36
N VAL A 248 -5.64 15.81 -8.76
CA VAL A 248 -4.30 15.36 -9.12
C VAL A 248 -3.25 16.25 -8.48
N THR A 249 -2.20 15.65 -7.94
CA THR A 249 -1.10 16.36 -7.28
C THR A 249 0.14 16.38 -8.15
N ALA A 250 0.96 17.43 -8.00
CA ALA A 250 2.24 17.59 -8.67
C ALA A 250 3.12 16.35 -8.52
N GLY A 251 3.85 16.00 -9.58
CA GLY A 251 4.85 14.94 -9.50
C GLY A 251 6.25 15.44 -9.16
N CYS A 252 7.07 14.56 -8.59
CA CYS A 252 8.46 14.83 -8.27
C CYS A 252 9.36 13.79 -8.95
N ASP A 253 10.31 14.26 -9.75
CA ASP A 253 11.31 13.39 -10.39
C ASP A 253 12.45 12.98 -9.46
N LYS A 254 12.44 13.50 -8.22
CA LYS A 254 13.43 13.31 -7.15
C LYS A 254 14.79 13.97 -7.45
N HIS A 255 14.90 14.83 -8.45
CA HIS A 255 16.14 15.58 -8.72
C HIS A 255 16.23 16.89 -7.94
N PHE A 256 17.46 17.28 -7.60
CA PHE A 256 17.73 18.51 -6.85
C PHE A 256 17.32 19.77 -7.63
N ALA A 257 17.63 19.83 -8.94
CA ALA A 257 17.26 20.96 -9.78
C ALA A 257 15.74 21.18 -9.83
N THR A 258 14.96 20.10 -9.99
CA THR A 258 13.50 20.16 -9.94
C THR A 258 13.00 20.56 -8.55
N CYS A 259 13.61 20.04 -7.48
CA CYS A 259 13.27 20.43 -6.10
C CYS A 259 13.47 21.93 -5.85
N GLN A 260 14.54 22.51 -6.41
CA GLN A 260 14.83 23.93 -6.34
C GLN A 260 13.87 24.76 -7.19
N ALA A 261 13.77 24.46 -8.49
CA ALA A 261 13.05 25.29 -9.45
C ALA A 261 11.53 25.23 -9.25
N ARG A 262 10.99 24.05 -8.94
CA ARG A 262 9.54 23.82 -8.89
C ARG A 262 8.94 23.99 -7.50
N PHE A 263 9.68 23.59 -6.47
CA PHE A 263 9.16 23.52 -5.10
C PHE A 263 9.86 24.46 -4.11
N ALA A 264 10.97 25.10 -4.53
CA ALA A 264 11.80 25.94 -3.66
C ALA A 264 12.17 25.28 -2.32
N ASN A 265 12.36 23.95 -2.31
CA ASN A 265 12.41 23.15 -1.08
C ASN A 265 13.72 22.37 -0.89
N THR A 266 14.84 22.97 -1.32
CA THR A 266 16.17 22.33 -1.26
C THR A 266 16.62 22.02 0.17
N VAL A 267 16.18 22.79 1.17
CA VAL A 267 16.49 22.58 2.59
C VAL A 267 15.99 21.23 3.12
N ASN A 268 14.91 20.71 2.54
CA ASN A 268 14.32 19.41 2.89
C ASN A 268 14.66 18.33 1.86
N PHE A 269 15.57 18.59 0.92
CA PHE A 269 16.06 17.58 0.00
C PHE A 269 16.79 16.49 0.77
N ARG A 270 16.41 15.23 0.53
CA ARG A 270 16.95 14.08 1.26
C ARG A 270 17.94 13.24 0.45
N GLY A 271 18.21 13.60 -0.81
CA GLY A 271 19.27 12.98 -1.60
C GLY A 271 20.64 13.62 -1.35
N PHE A 272 21.64 13.12 -2.07
CA PHE A 272 23.03 13.56 -1.99
C PHE A 272 23.52 13.99 -3.38
N PRO A 273 23.14 15.19 -3.86
CA PRO A 273 23.32 15.59 -5.25
C PRO A 273 24.79 15.82 -5.63
N HIS A 274 25.66 16.02 -4.65
CA HIS A 274 27.09 16.29 -4.84
C HIS A 274 27.99 15.11 -4.43
N MET A 275 27.40 13.92 -4.24
CA MET A 275 28.16 12.72 -3.91
C MET A 275 29.16 12.41 -5.03
N PRO A 276 30.46 12.30 -4.76
CA PRO A 276 31.40 11.86 -5.79
C PRO A 276 31.13 10.41 -6.19
N GLY A 277 31.19 10.12 -7.49
CA GLY A 277 31.10 8.73 -7.99
C GLY A 277 32.37 7.92 -7.73
N ASN A 278 32.31 6.62 -8.02
CA ASN A 278 33.44 5.70 -7.79
C ASN A 278 34.72 6.11 -8.54
N ASP A 279 34.59 6.74 -9.71
CA ASP A 279 35.73 7.24 -10.49
C ASP A 279 36.57 8.27 -9.72
N PHE A 280 35.96 9.00 -8.78
CA PHE A 280 36.70 9.93 -7.92
C PHE A 280 37.58 9.20 -6.91
N ILE A 281 37.19 8.00 -6.47
CA ILE A 281 37.95 7.21 -5.48
C ILE A 281 39.25 6.67 -6.11
N THR A 282 39.22 6.35 -7.40
CA THR A 282 40.38 5.83 -8.14
C THR A 282 41.19 6.91 -8.83
N ALA A 283 40.73 8.16 -8.81
CA ALA A 283 41.43 9.28 -9.42
C ALA A 283 42.75 9.58 -8.67
N VAL A 284 43.84 9.67 -9.43
CA VAL A 284 45.14 10.15 -8.93
C VAL A 284 45.29 11.59 -9.38
N ALA A 285 45.57 12.49 -8.43
CA ALA A 285 45.86 13.88 -8.76
C ALA A 285 47.27 14.00 -9.33
N THR A 286 47.40 14.42 -10.59
CA THR A 286 48.69 14.67 -11.22
C THR A 286 49.02 16.17 -11.19
N PRO A 287 50.22 16.59 -10.74
CA PRO A 287 50.61 18.00 -10.76
C PRO A 287 50.54 18.56 -12.19
N GLY A 288 49.81 19.66 -12.37
CA GLY A 288 49.59 20.30 -13.67
C GLY A 288 48.29 19.91 -14.36
N ASP A 289 47.51 18.97 -13.82
CA ASP A 289 46.19 18.65 -14.36
C ASP A 289 45.23 19.84 -14.23
N PRO A 290 44.45 20.15 -15.28
CA PRO A 290 43.40 21.17 -15.22
C PRO A 290 42.29 20.75 -14.24
N GLY A 291 41.65 21.72 -13.58
CA GLY A 291 40.51 21.48 -12.68
C GLY A 291 40.86 21.23 -11.20
N ASN A 292 42.12 21.47 -10.80
CA ASN A 292 42.58 21.43 -9.41
C ASN A 292 42.61 22.83 -8.75
N ASP A 293 41.55 23.62 -8.95
CA ASP A 293 41.43 25.02 -8.52
C ASP A 293 40.50 25.21 -7.30
N GLY A 294 39.88 24.13 -6.80
CA GLY A 294 38.94 24.15 -5.69
C GLY A 294 37.50 24.54 -6.08
N ALA A 295 37.19 24.64 -7.39
CA ALA A 295 35.85 24.92 -7.86
C ALA A 295 34.88 23.74 -7.68
N SER A 296 33.57 24.02 -7.77
CA SER A 296 32.53 22.98 -7.77
C SER A 296 32.73 22.02 -8.95
N ARG A 297 32.71 20.72 -8.66
CA ARG A 297 32.72 19.65 -9.68
C ARG A 297 31.35 19.40 -10.31
N ALA A 298 30.28 19.78 -9.61
CA ALA A 298 28.96 19.87 -10.20
C ALA A 298 28.94 21.16 -11.02
N GLY A 299 28.96 21.03 -12.36
CA GLY A 299 28.92 22.16 -13.28
C GLY A 299 27.84 23.16 -12.88
N GLY A 300 28.17 24.45 -13.01
CA GLY A 300 27.38 25.57 -12.49
C GLY A 300 25.88 25.42 -12.71
N SER A 301 25.14 25.49 -11.60
CA SER A 301 23.73 25.87 -11.56
C SER A 301 23.53 27.26 -12.16
#